data_AF-A0A2W4CBV7-F1
#
_entry.id   AF-A0A2W4CBV7-F1
#
_cell.length_a   1.000
_cell.length_b   1.000
_cell.length_c   1.000
_cell.angle_alpha   90.00
_cell.angle_beta   90.00
_cell.angle_gamma   90.00
#
_symmetry.space_group_name_H-M   'P 1'
#
loop_
_entity.id
_entity.type
_entity.pdbx_description
1 polymer ?
#
loop_
_entity_poly.entity_id
_entity_poly.type
_entity_poly.pdbx_seq_one_letter_code
_entity_poly.pdbx_strand_id
1 'polypeptide(L)'
;MGIGELSLVFFTAQKEPFPEKLICADLDYYVQYKLNKKGVGRQLFTPEAFKEYARCTTAKQIHAVCEDYRATVTLDLAMDSEDFGNRQIQCAVMVLWGSNSHVGRHLKPIEAWSLWAPDLRVGPFRQPLSRRTPPQPGL
;
A
#
# COMPACT_ATOMS: atom_id res chain seq x y z
N MET A 1 -7.85 -9.51 -13.91
CA MET A 1 -6.85 -9.54 -12.82
C MET A 1 -5.82 -8.44 -13.12
N GLY A 2 -5.81 -7.35 -12.36
CA GLY A 2 -4.92 -6.22 -12.63
C GLY A 2 -3.53 -6.49 -12.09
N ILE A 3 -2.57 -6.71 -12.98
CA ILE A 3 -1.18 -7.17 -12.76
C ILE A 3 -0.31 -6.12 -12.01
N GLY A 4 -0.89 -5.04 -11.48
CA GLY A 4 -0.12 -3.84 -11.10
C GLY A 4 0.40 -3.76 -9.66
N GLU A 5 -0.17 -4.50 -8.70
CA GLU A 5 0.25 -4.40 -7.28
C GLU A 5 1.04 -5.63 -6.80
N LEU A 6 0.68 -6.85 -7.24
CA LEU A 6 1.53 -8.03 -7.07
C LEU A 6 2.91 -7.84 -7.74
N SER A 7 2.96 -7.09 -8.85
CA SER A 7 4.23 -6.78 -9.52
C SER A 7 5.19 -5.95 -8.67
N LEU A 8 4.68 -5.14 -7.73
CA LEU A 8 5.55 -4.26 -6.96
C LEU A 8 6.33 -5.03 -5.90
N VAL A 9 5.67 -5.88 -5.11
CA VAL A 9 6.33 -6.68 -4.06
C VAL A 9 7.44 -7.52 -4.67
N PHE A 10 7.16 -8.24 -5.77
CA PHE A 10 8.18 -9.04 -6.42
C PHE A 10 9.31 -8.21 -7.03
N PHE A 11 9.01 -7.01 -7.53
CA PHE A 11 10.05 -6.11 -8.06
C PHE A 11 10.95 -5.55 -6.95
N THR A 12 10.38 -5.02 -5.86
CA THR A 12 11.14 -4.41 -4.76
C THR A 12 11.90 -5.45 -3.94
N ALA A 13 11.41 -6.69 -3.87
CA ALA A 13 12.10 -7.79 -3.20
C ALA A 13 13.23 -8.44 -4.04
N GLN A 14 13.47 -8.00 -5.28
CA GLN A 14 14.61 -8.49 -6.07
C GLN A 14 15.94 -8.16 -5.37
N LYS A 15 16.99 -8.92 -5.68
CA LYS A 15 18.32 -8.80 -5.06
C LYS A 15 18.90 -7.38 -5.21
N GLU A 16 19.48 -6.86 -4.12
CA GLU A 16 20.22 -5.60 -4.14
C GLU A 16 21.38 -5.65 -5.16
N PRO A 17 21.69 -4.55 -5.88
CA PRO A 17 21.06 -3.22 -5.84
C PRO A 17 20.06 -2.99 -6.99
N PHE A 18 19.47 -4.05 -7.54
CA PHE A 18 18.66 -3.94 -8.76
C PHE A 18 17.46 -2.98 -8.62
N PRO A 19 16.52 -3.20 -7.68
CA PRO A 19 15.38 -2.29 -7.55
C PRO A 19 15.80 -0.89 -7.10
N GLU A 20 16.79 -0.79 -6.21
CA GLU A 20 17.31 0.50 -5.73
C GLU A 20 17.85 1.35 -6.87
N LYS A 21 18.65 0.77 -7.77
CA LYS A 21 19.22 1.50 -8.91
C LYS A 21 18.13 2.04 -9.85
N LEU A 22 17.10 1.23 -10.12
CA LEU A 22 16.02 1.63 -11.02
C LEU A 22 15.13 2.71 -10.41
N ILE A 23 14.82 2.61 -9.11
CA ILE A 23 14.00 3.61 -8.41
C ILE A 23 14.79 4.91 -8.21
N CYS A 24 16.06 4.82 -7.82
CA CYS A 24 16.89 6.00 -7.56
C CYS A 24 17.28 6.78 -8.83
N ALA A 25 16.95 6.27 -10.02
CA ALA A 25 17.18 7.00 -11.28
C ALA A 25 16.43 8.34 -11.31
N ASP A 26 15.22 8.39 -10.74
CA ASP A 26 14.45 9.63 -10.59
C ASP A 26 13.48 9.51 -9.38
N LEU A 27 13.94 9.99 -8.23
CA LEU A 27 13.19 9.93 -6.97
C LEU A 27 11.97 10.86 -6.96
N ASP A 28 12.07 12.02 -7.61
CA ASP A 28 10.98 13.00 -7.70
C ASP A 28 9.85 12.46 -8.57
N TYR A 29 10.19 11.87 -9.71
CA TYR A 29 9.21 11.17 -10.54
C TYR A 29 8.62 9.98 -9.80
N TYR A 30 9.45 9.17 -9.12
CA TYR A 30 9.00 8.00 -8.38
C TYR A 30 7.97 8.37 -7.32
N VAL A 31 8.24 9.33 -6.43
CA VAL A 31 7.29 9.72 -5.37
C VAL A 31 6.00 10.30 -5.97
N GLN A 32 6.11 11.09 -7.04
CA GLN A 32 4.95 11.63 -7.76
C GLN A 32 4.11 10.57 -8.44
N TYR A 33 4.73 9.53 -8.97
CA TYR A 33 4.03 8.40 -9.58
C TYR A 33 3.39 7.52 -8.51
N LYS A 34 4.11 7.22 -7.44
CA LYS A 34 3.68 6.34 -6.36
C LYS A 34 2.50 6.88 -5.55
N LEU A 35 2.49 8.17 -5.26
CA LEU A 35 1.39 8.82 -4.54
C LEU A 35 0.19 9.15 -5.45
N ASN A 36 0.35 9.03 -6.77
CA ASN A 36 -0.73 9.28 -7.71
C ASN A 36 -1.65 8.06 -7.83
N LYS A 37 -2.90 8.19 -7.40
CA LYS A 37 -3.87 7.10 -7.43
C LYS A 37 -4.74 7.18 -8.69
N LYS A 38 -4.74 6.12 -9.50
CA LYS A 38 -5.62 6.02 -10.69
C LYS A 38 -7.08 6.28 -10.31
N GLY A 39 -7.71 7.23 -10.99
CA GLY A 39 -9.12 7.61 -10.80
C GLY A 39 -9.41 8.60 -9.68
N VAL A 40 -8.44 8.93 -8.82
CA VAL A 40 -8.59 9.97 -7.76
C VAL A 40 -7.58 11.11 -7.95
N GLY A 41 -6.46 10.84 -8.62
CA GLY A 41 -5.41 11.81 -8.88
C GLY A 41 -4.63 12.18 -7.61
N ARG A 42 -4.02 13.36 -7.64
CA ARG A 42 -3.17 13.91 -6.57
C ARG A 42 -3.91 14.80 -5.58
N GLN A 43 -5.20 15.04 -5.78
CA GLN A 43 -6.01 15.99 -4.99
C GLN A 43 -6.24 15.57 -3.54
N LEU A 44 -5.88 14.33 -3.18
CA LEU A 44 -5.95 13.85 -1.80
C LEU A 44 -4.86 14.46 -0.90
N PHE A 45 -3.74 14.88 -1.48
CA PHE A 45 -2.61 15.42 -0.74
C PHE A 45 -2.56 16.93 -0.89
N THR A 46 -2.34 17.64 0.21
CA THR A 46 -1.99 19.06 0.14
C THR A 46 -0.57 19.21 -0.43
N PRO A 47 -0.20 20.38 -0.98
CA PRO A 47 1.16 20.63 -1.45
C PRO A 47 2.22 20.40 -0.37
N GLU A 48 1.91 20.72 0.89
CA GLU A 48 2.82 20.57 2.03
C GLU A 48 3.06 19.08 2.34
N ALA A 49 2.01 18.26 2.32
CA ALA A 49 2.13 16.82 2.50
C ALA A 49 3.00 16.20 1.39
N PHE A 50 2.77 16.62 0.14
CA PHE A 50 3.55 16.13 -0.99
C PHE A 50 5.04 16.49 -0.86
N LYS A 51 5.33 17.74 -0.48
CA LYS A 51 6.70 18.21 -0.25
C LYS A 51 7.40 17.39 0.84
N GLU A 52 6.69 17.01 1.89
CA GLU A 52 7.26 16.21 2.97
C GLU A 52 7.57 14.77 2.53
N TYR A 53 6.67 14.12 1.78
CA TYR A 53 6.97 12.81 1.20
C TYR A 53 8.17 12.84 0.26
N ALA A 54 8.28 13.87 -0.59
CA ALA A 54 9.42 14.05 -1.46
C ALA A 54 10.72 14.24 -0.65
N ARG A 55 10.69 15.06 0.41
CA ARG A 55 11.83 15.27 1.32
C ARG A 55 12.33 13.96 1.96
N CYS A 56 11.42 13.05 2.31
CA CYS A 56 11.76 11.76 2.90
C CYS A 56 12.21 10.69 1.88
N THR A 57 11.86 10.87 0.60
CA THR A 57 12.19 9.91 -0.47
C THR A 57 13.65 10.08 -0.87
N THR A 58 14.53 9.33 -0.22
CA THR A 58 15.99 9.39 -0.42
C THR A 58 16.53 8.01 -0.79
N ALA A 59 17.73 7.92 -1.37
CA ALA A 59 18.32 6.61 -1.71
C ALA A 59 18.42 5.67 -0.50
N LYS A 60 18.77 6.20 0.68
CA LYS A 60 18.78 5.43 1.93
C LYS A 60 17.39 4.92 2.32
N GLN A 61 16.37 5.75 2.14
CA GLN A 61 14.99 5.37 2.42
C GLN A 61 14.47 4.34 1.41
N ILE A 62 14.84 4.44 0.13
CA ILE A 62 14.51 3.44 -0.89
C ILE A 62 15.16 2.10 -0.59
N HIS A 63 16.44 2.09 -0.19
CA HIS A 63 17.10 0.85 0.24
C HIS A 63 16.38 0.22 1.44
N ALA A 64 16.00 1.02 2.44
CA ALA A 64 15.21 0.52 3.58
C ALA A 64 13.85 -0.05 3.16
N VAL A 65 13.16 0.56 2.19
CA VAL A 65 11.91 0.01 1.62
C VAL A 65 12.16 -1.31 0.89
N CYS A 66 13.24 -1.42 0.12
CA CYS A 66 13.57 -2.68 -0.54
C CYS A 66 13.86 -3.78 0.48
N GLU A 67 14.59 -3.48 1.56
CA GLU A 67 14.82 -4.43 2.66
C GLU A 67 13.53 -4.84 3.37
N ASP A 68 12.59 -3.92 3.61
CA ASP A 68 11.26 -4.21 4.17
C ASP A 68 10.50 -5.23 3.30
N TYR A 69 10.45 -5.01 1.97
CA TYR A 69 9.82 -5.96 1.05
C TYR A 69 10.57 -7.30 0.94
N ARG A 70 11.89 -7.32 1.07
CA ARG A 70 12.67 -8.58 1.13
C ARG A 70 12.35 -9.37 2.39
N ALA A 71 12.22 -8.70 3.53
CA ALA A 71 11.82 -9.32 4.79
C ALA A 71 10.41 -9.94 4.68
N THR A 72 9.46 -9.25 4.04
CA THR A 72 8.09 -9.75 3.85
C THR A 72 8.03 -11.12 3.17
N VAL A 73 8.88 -11.35 2.15
CA VAL A 73 8.89 -12.61 1.39
C VAL A 73 9.87 -13.65 1.95
N THR A 74 10.55 -13.34 3.06
CA THR A 74 11.52 -14.23 3.71
C THR A 74 11.21 -14.39 5.19
N LEU A 75 11.75 -13.52 6.04
CA LEU A 75 11.68 -13.62 7.50
C LEU A 75 10.24 -13.50 8.02
N ASP A 76 9.47 -12.52 7.52
CA ASP A 76 8.13 -12.27 8.06
C ASP A 76 7.20 -13.44 7.79
N LEU A 77 7.27 -14.02 6.58
CA LEU A 77 6.50 -15.21 6.25
C LEU A 77 6.85 -16.41 7.13
N ALA A 78 8.12 -16.58 7.50
CA ALA A 78 8.54 -17.65 8.40
C ALA A 78 7.98 -17.43 9.81
N MET A 79 8.11 -16.22 10.35
CA MET A 79 7.57 -15.84 11.66
C MET A 79 6.05 -15.99 11.72
N ASP A 80 5.34 -15.49 10.70
CA ASP A 80 3.90 -15.62 10.59
C ASP A 80 3.47 -17.09 10.49
N SER A 81 4.21 -17.93 9.76
CA SER A 81 3.89 -19.35 9.63
C SER A 81 4.04 -20.12 10.94
N GLU A 82 5.03 -19.77 11.77
CA GLU A 82 5.22 -20.35 13.10
C GLU A 82 4.09 -19.97 14.06
N ASP A 83 3.62 -18.72 13.98
CA ASP A 83 2.56 -18.20 14.83
C ASP A 83 1.15 -18.60 14.37
N PHE A 84 0.97 -18.88 13.09
CA PHE A 84 -0.36 -19.14 12.51
C PHE A 84 -1.03 -20.36 13.16
N GLY A 85 -2.22 -20.15 13.72
CA GLY A 85 -2.98 -21.16 14.44
C GLY A 85 -2.53 -21.40 15.89
N ASN A 86 -1.36 -20.87 16.27
CA ASN A 86 -0.82 -20.96 17.63
C ASN A 86 -1.03 -19.66 18.43
N ARG A 87 -0.99 -18.51 17.75
CA ARG A 87 -1.15 -17.18 18.34
C ARG A 87 -2.21 -16.38 17.61
N GLN A 88 -2.91 -15.55 18.37
CA GLN A 88 -3.95 -14.65 17.87
C GLN A 88 -3.83 -13.27 18.52
N ILE A 89 -4.32 -12.25 17.83
CA ILE A 89 -4.42 -10.89 18.35
C ILE A 89 -5.54 -10.85 19.39
N GLN A 90 -5.19 -10.59 20.66
CA GLN A 90 -6.11 -10.72 21.79
C GLN A 90 -7.00 -9.49 22.00
N CYS A 91 -6.63 -8.33 21.46
CA CYS A 91 -7.42 -7.12 21.56
C CYS A 91 -8.42 -7.00 20.41
N ALA A 92 -9.43 -6.14 20.59
CA ALA A 92 -10.37 -5.81 19.53
C ALA A 92 -9.65 -5.19 18.31
N VAL A 93 -9.91 -5.73 17.13
CA VAL A 93 -9.29 -5.27 15.87
C VAL A 93 -10.33 -4.63 14.96
N MET A 94 -10.05 -3.42 14.47
CA MET A 94 -10.86 -2.75 13.45
C MET A 94 -10.15 -2.83 12.09
N VAL A 95 -10.79 -3.43 11.08
CA VAL A 95 -10.25 -3.53 9.72
C VAL A 95 -11.05 -2.64 8.76
N LEU A 96 -10.36 -1.68 8.14
CA LEU A 96 -10.94 -0.73 7.18
C LEU A 96 -10.18 -0.79 5.85
N TRP A 97 -10.91 -0.75 4.73
CA TRP A 97 -10.33 -0.64 3.40
C TRP A 97 -11.25 0.17 2.48
N GLY A 98 -10.67 0.75 1.42
CA GLY A 98 -11.47 1.39 0.38
C GLY A 98 -12.15 0.34 -0.51
N SER A 99 -13.47 0.43 -0.70
CA SER A 99 -14.20 -0.46 -1.61
C SER A 99 -13.67 -0.44 -3.05
N ASN A 100 -13.08 0.69 -3.45
CA ASN A 100 -12.43 0.88 -4.75
C ASN A 100 -10.92 0.58 -4.78
N SER A 101 -10.33 0.11 -3.67
CA SER A 101 -8.91 -0.30 -3.66
C SER A 101 -8.72 -1.67 -4.30
N HIS A 102 -7.47 -2.03 -4.59
CA HIS A 102 -7.13 -3.38 -5.02
C HIS A 102 -7.59 -4.43 -3.99
N VAL A 103 -7.32 -4.19 -2.69
CA VAL A 103 -7.77 -5.02 -1.57
C VAL A 103 -9.28 -5.21 -1.61
N GLY A 104 -10.06 -4.13 -1.74
CA GLY A 104 -11.52 -4.21 -1.74
C GLY A 104 -12.14 -4.91 -2.96
N ARG A 105 -11.43 -4.94 -4.09
CA ARG A 105 -11.91 -5.53 -5.35
C ARG A 105 -11.45 -6.96 -5.59
N HIS A 106 -10.32 -7.34 -5.03
CA HIS A 106 -9.63 -8.59 -5.40
C HIS A 106 -9.31 -9.49 -4.21
N LEU A 107 -9.40 -8.99 -2.99
CA LEU A 107 -9.11 -9.76 -1.79
C LEU A 107 -10.35 -9.87 -0.91
N LYS A 108 -10.27 -10.76 0.07
CA LYS A 108 -11.30 -11.00 1.06
C LYS A 108 -10.76 -10.65 2.46
N PRO A 109 -10.63 -9.34 2.78
CA PRO A 109 -9.95 -8.91 3.99
C PRO A 109 -10.60 -9.47 5.26
N ILE A 110 -11.92 -9.60 5.30
CA ILE A 110 -12.62 -10.16 6.46
C ILE A 110 -12.28 -11.63 6.68
N GLU A 111 -12.29 -12.44 5.62
CA GLU A 111 -11.89 -13.84 5.71
C GLU A 111 -10.42 -13.95 6.16
N ALA A 112 -9.51 -13.17 5.58
CA ALA A 112 -8.09 -13.19 5.92
C ALA A 112 -7.82 -12.79 7.39
N TRP A 113 -8.44 -11.72 7.87
CA TRP A 113 -8.21 -11.21 9.23
C TRP A 113 -8.91 -12.03 10.31
N SER A 114 -10.02 -12.69 9.99
CA SER A 114 -10.75 -13.54 10.96
C SER A 114 -9.94 -14.72 11.49
N LEU A 115 -8.91 -15.14 10.74
CA LEU A 115 -8.00 -16.21 11.15
C LEU A 115 -7.07 -15.78 12.30
N TRP A 116 -6.76 -14.49 12.37
CA TRP A 116 -5.79 -13.91 13.31
C TRP A 116 -6.44 -13.16 14.48
N ALA A 117 -7.65 -12.62 14.28
CA ALA A 117 -8.32 -11.74 15.22
C ALA A 117 -9.77 -12.21 15.50
N PRO A 118 -10.03 -12.86 16.65
CA PRO A 118 -11.37 -13.34 16.99
C PRO A 118 -12.37 -12.21 17.34
N ASP A 119 -11.93 -11.10 17.95
CA ASP A 119 -12.75 -9.87 18.11
C ASP A 119 -12.50 -8.92 16.93
N LEU A 120 -12.99 -9.31 15.75
CA LEU A 120 -12.88 -8.52 14.52
C LEU A 120 -14.10 -7.61 14.33
N ARG A 121 -13.84 -6.32 14.12
CA ARG A 121 -14.82 -5.28 13.85
C ARG A 121 -14.64 -4.73 12.45
N VAL A 122 -15.76 -4.55 11.76
CA VAL A 122 -15.81 -3.98 10.41
C VAL A 122 -16.74 -2.78 10.44
N GLY A 123 -16.19 -1.60 10.21
CA GLY A 123 -16.96 -0.36 10.16
C GLY A 123 -17.44 -0.04 8.74
N PRO A 124 -18.62 0.60 8.56
CA PRO A 124 -19.02 1.13 7.28
C PRO A 124 -18.10 2.29 6.89
N PHE A 125 -17.09 2.05 6.05
CA PHE A 125 -16.34 3.14 5.41
C PHE A 125 -17.08 3.61 4.16
N ARG A 126 -18.08 4.49 4.33
CA ARG A 126 -18.58 5.29 3.20
C ARG A 126 -17.51 6.32 2.87
N GLN A 127 -16.76 6.07 1.80
CA GLN A 127 -15.96 7.11 1.17
C GLN A 127 -16.91 8.29 0.91
N PRO A 128 -16.63 9.52 1.39
CA PRO A 128 -17.38 10.68 0.95
C PRO A 128 -17.33 10.65 -0.57
N LEU A 129 -18.49 10.69 -1.24
CA LEU A 129 -18.54 10.89 -2.68
C LEU A 129 -17.64 12.10 -2.94
N SER A 130 -16.49 11.89 -3.57
CA SER A 130 -15.70 13.02 -4.05
C SER A 130 -16.67 13.88 -4.83
N ARG A 131 -16.72 15.18 -4.53
CA ARG A 131 -17.52 16.13 -5.30
C ARG A 131 -17.17 15.84 -6.76
N ARG A 132 -18.12 15.28 -7.53
CA ARG A 132 -17.92 15.08 -8.96
C ARG A 132 -17.62 16.47 -9.50
N THR A 133 -16.38 16.74 -9.89
CA THR A 133 -16.09 17.94 -10.65
C THR A 133 -16.97 17.84 -11.89
N PRO A 134 -17.90 18.79 -12.12
CA PRO A 134 -18.71 18.74 -13.33
C PRO A 134 -17.78 18.76 -14.55
N PRO A 135 -18.14 18.07 -15.65
CA PRO A 135 -17.35 18.11 -16.86
C PRO A 135 -17.17 19.57 -17.28
N GLN A 136 -15.93 19.99 -17.48
CA GLN A 136 -15.65 21.30 -18.07
C GLN A 136 -16.28 21.32 -19.48
N PRO A 137 -17.09 22.33 -19.82
CA PRO A 137 -17.59 22.47 -21.18
C PRO A 137 -16.40 22.65 -22.13
N GLY A 138 -16.48 21.94 -23.27
CA GLY A 138 -15.35 21.71 -24.17
C GLY A 138 -14.72 22.96 -24.75
N LEU A 139 -13.48 22.75 -25.22
CA LEU A 139 -12.82 23.51 -26.28
C LEU A 139 -12.61 22.55 -27.45
#